data_AF-A0A534IFI0-F1
#
_entry.id   AF-A0A534IFI0-F1
#
_cell.length_a   1.000
_cell.length_b   1.000
_cell.length_c   1.000
_cell.angle_alpha   90.00
_cell.angle_beta   90.00
_cell.angle_gamma   90.00
#
_symmetry.space_group_name_H-M   'P 1'
#
loop_
_entity.id
_entity.type
_entity.pdbx_description
1 polymer ?
#
loop_
_entity_poly.entity_id
_entity_poly.type
_entity_poly.pdbx_seq_one_letter_code
_entity_poly.pdbx_strand_id
1 'polypeptide(L)'
;MSVNAPRSIDEYLKQLRRALEGQDPALIQDALYDAEEYLRAEVAAHPGKSEADVLELIASTYGAPEEVAAAYRDTEAKVKAALKTPAPRAAGEGSGLARFFAVYQDPRAYTSLFYMLLTLATGVVYFTFVVTGVSLSAGFAFLIIGIPFFLAFIGIARVIALGEGRLLEAMTGERMPRRPLHPGAPASWWSRIGAMLTDVRTWTTLLYLLLMLPLGIIYFTV
;
A
#
# COMPACT_ATOMS: atom_id res chain seq x y z
N MET A 1 2.61 32.31 11.51
CA MET A 1 3.08 32.66 10.15
C MET A 1 1.88 32.53 9.24
N SER A 2 1.50 33.59 8.52
CA SER A 2 0.34 33.58 7.61
C SER A 2 0.58 32.61 6.47
N VAL A 3 -0.18 31.52 6.43
CA VAL A 3 -0.14 30.55 5.33
C VAL A 3 -0.82 31.23 4.14
N ASN A 4 -0.06 31.48 3.07
CA ASN A 4 -0.61 32.02 1.83
C ASN A 4 -1.66 31.04 1.28
N ALA A 5 -2.78 31.57 0.82
CA ALA A 5 -3.81 30.77 0.14
C ALA A 5 -3.15 30.02 -1.04
N PRO A 6 -3.26 28.69 -1.10
CA PRO A 6 -2.60 27.88 -2.13
C PRO A 6 -3.16 28.24 -3.50
N ARG A 7 -2.26 28.50 -4.46
CA ARG A 7 -2.65 28.95 -5.82
C ARG A 7 -2.80 27.80 -6.81
N SER A 8 -2.42 26.59 -6.42
CA SER A 8 -2.57 25.37 -7.21
C SER A 8 -2.87 24.15 -6.33
N ILE A 9 -3.43 23.10 -6.95
CA ILE A 9 -3.72 21.82 -6.29
C ILE A 9 -2.43 21.22 -5.69
N ASP A 10 -1.31 21.28 -6.43
CA ASP A 10 -0.01 20.78 -5.96
C ASP A 10 0.50 21.53 -4.72
N GLU A 11 0.25 22.83 -4.63
CA GLU A 11 0.65 23.64 -3.48
C GLU A 11 -0.21 23.31 -2.26
N TYR A 12 -1.52 23.11 -2.45
CA TYR A 12 -2.43 22.63 -1.41
C TYR A 12 -1.99 21.25 -0.88
N LEU A 13 -1.69 20.29 -1.76
CA LEU A 13 -1.25 18.95 -1.38
C LEU A 13 0.10 18.96 -0.64
N LYS A 14 1.04 19.83 -1.02
CA LYS A 14 2.30 20.02 -0.30
C LYS A 14 2.09 20.57 1.11
N GLN A 15 1.20 21.55 1.26
CA GLN A 15 0.86 22.10 2.58
C GLN A 15 0.16 21.05 3.45
N LEU A 16 -0.81 20.31 2.89
CA LEU A 16 -1.51 19.21 3.57
C LEU A 16 -0.54 18.10 4.00
N ARG A 17 0.40 17.70 3.13
CA ARG A 17 1.45 16.72 3.47
C ARG A 17 2.31 17.21 4.63
N ARG A 18 2.73 18.48 4.61
CA ARG A 18 3.53 19.09 5.68
C ARG A 18 2.75 19.15 6.99
N ALA A 19 1.45 19.45 6.92
CA ALA A 19 0.57 19.45 8.08
C ALA A 19 0.31 18.04 8.62
N LEU A 20 0.53 16.98 7.84
CA LEU A 20 0.39 15.59 8.27
C LEU A 20 1.74 14.89 8.57
N GLU A 21 2.87 15.62 8.55
CA GLU A 21 4.17 15.08 8.93
C GLU A 21 4.15 14.49 10.36
N GLY A 22 4.58 13.23 10.49
CA GLY A 22 4.60 12.51 11.77
C GLY A 22 3.41 11.59 12.03
N GLN A 23 2.41 11.54 11.14
CA GLN A 23 1.30 10.57 11.19
C GLN A 23 1.63 9.28 10.42
N ASP A 24 0.74 8.28 10.52
CA ASP A 24 0.87 7.01 9.78
C ASP A 24 1.03 7.28 8.27
N PRO A 25 2.05 6.74 7.60
CA PRO A 25 2.20 6.85 6.14
C PRO A 25 0.94 6.50 5.35
N ALA A 26 0.12 5.56 5.84
CA ALA A 26 -1.14 5.19 5.22
C ALA A 26 -2.20 6.30 5.31
N LEU A 27 -2.32 6.96 6.47
CA LEU A 27 -3.22 8.11 6.62
C LEU A 27 -2.81 9.25 5.70
N ILE A 28 -1.52 9.57 5.65
CA ILE A 28 -0.99 10.65 4.82
C ILE A 28 -1.36 10.39 3.36
N GLN A 29 -1.22 9.16 2.88
CA GLN A 29 -1.57 8.78 1.51
C GLN A 29 -3.09 8.87 1.25
N ASP A 30 -3.91 8.34 2.16
CA ASP A 30 -5.38 8.36 2.00
C ASP A 30 -5.92 9.80 2.01
N ALA A 31 -5.45 10.65 2.92
CA ALA A 31 -5.86 12.06 3.01
C ALA A 31 -5.44 12.87 1.78
N LEU A 32 -4.23 12.64 1.24
CA LEU A 32 -3.78 13.32 0.02
C LEU A 32 -4.59 12.88 -1.21
N TYR A 33 -4.94 11.59 -1.32
CA TYR A 33 -5.74 11.08 -2.43
C TYR A 33 -7.15 11.67 -2.42
N ASP A 34 -7.81 11.66 -1.26
CA ASP A 34 -9.17 12.20 -1.10
C ASP A 34 -9.21 13.69 -1.43
N ALA A 35 -8.23 14.45 -0.92
CA ALA A 35 -8.12 15.88 -1.20
C ALA A 35 -7.87 16.16 -2.69
N GLU A 36 -6.98 15.41 -3.35
CA GLU A 36 -6.70 15.60 -4.78
C GLU A 36 -7.93 15.29 -5.65
N GLU A 37 -8.62 14.18 -5.38
CA GLU A 37 -9.81 13.78 -6.13
C GLU A 37 -10.93 14.83 -6.02
N TYR A 38 -11.18 15.33 -4.80
CA TYR A 38 -12.18 16.36 -4.56
C TYR A 38 -11.82 17.70 -5.23
N LEU A 39 -10.58 18.15 -5.06
CA LEU A 39 -10.10 19.41 -5.67
C LEU A 39 -10.19 19.38 -7.20
N ARG A 40 -9.79 18.27 -7.83
CA ARG A 40 -9.89 18.12 -9.29
C ARG A 40 -11.34 18.07 -9.77
N ALA A 41 -12.23 17.40 -9.03
CA ALA A 41 -13.64 17.34 -9.36
C ALA A 41 -14.30 18.73 -9.29
N GLU A 42 -13.97 19.52 -8.27
CA GLU A 42 -14.51 20.86 -8.09
C GLU A 42 -13.98 21.85 -9.16
N VAL A 43 -12.68 21.78 -9.50
CA VAL A 43 -12.12 22.57 -10.62
C VAL A 43 -12.79 22.21 -11.95
N ALA A 44 -13.06 20.93 -12.20
CA ALA A 44 -13.77 20.50 -13.40
C ALA A 44 -15.24 20.96 -13.45
N ALA A 45 -15.88 21.12 -12.29
CA ALA A 45 -17.25 21.63 -12.17
C ALA A 45 -17.36 23.15 -12.40
N HIS A 46 -16.25 23.91 -12.30
CA HIS A 46 -16.20 25.36 -12.52
C HIS A 46 -15.25 25.76 -13.67
N PRO A 47 -15.53 25.38 -14.93
CA PRO A 47 -14.62 25.59 -16.07
C PRO A 47 -14.38 27.06 -16.46
N GLY A 48 -15.09 28.02 -15.85
CA GLY A 48 -14.99 29.45 -16.12
C GLY A 48 -14.22 30.27 -15.08
N LYS A 49 -13.65 29.64 -14.04
CA LYS A 49 -12.87 30.31 -12.97
C LYS A 49 -11.42 29.84 -13.01
N SER A 50 -10.48 30.70 -12.62
CA SER A 50 -9.08 30.30 -12.51
C SER A 50 -8.90 29.30 -11.36
N GLU A 51 -7.95 28.37 -11.46
CA GLU A 51 -7.70 27.37 -10.41
C GLU A 51 -7.49 28.02 -9.03
N ALA A 52 -6.83 29.18 -9.00
CA ALA A 52 -6.59 29.95 -7.77
C ALA A 52 -7.88 30.48 -7.13
N ASP A 53 -8.83 30.98 -7.94
CA ASP A 53 -10.12 31.48 -7.44
C ASP A 53 -11.01 30.35 -6.88
N VAL A 54 -10.92 29.16 -7.50
CA VAL A 54 -11.63 27.96 -7.03
C VAL A 54 -11.01 27.44 -5.74
N LEU A 55 -9.67 27.41 -5.65
CA LEU A 55 -8.96 26.99 -4.44
C LEU A 55 -9.18 27.95 -3.26
N GLU A 56 -9.26 29.26 -3.50
CA GLU A 56 -9.61 30.25 -2.47
C GLU A 56 -11.06 30.10 -1.99
N LEU A 57 -11.99 29.79 -2.90
CA LEU A 57 -13.39 29.48 -2.58
C LEU A 57 -13.51 28.17 -1.79
N ILE A 58 -12.73 27.15 -2.13
CA ILE A 58 -12.71 25.87 -1.41
C ILE A 58 -12.06 26.04 -0.04
N ALA A 59 -10.95 26.76 0.09
CA ALA A 59 -10.31 27.03 1.38
C ALA A 59 -11.23 27.81 2.33
N SER A 60 -12.08 28.70 1.80
CA SER A 60 -13.08 29.42 2.60
C SER A 60 -14.34 28.61 2.95
N THR A 61 -14.70 27.59 2.15
CA THR A 61 -15.91 26.77 2.37
C THR A 61 -15.63 25.47 3.11
N TYR A 62 -14.48 24.85 2.88
CA TYR A 62 -14.10 23.52 3.37
C TYR A 62 -13.07 23.56 4.52
N GLY A 63 -12.48 24.73 4.77
CA GLY A 63 -11.47 24.93 5.82
C GLY A 63 -10.05 24.95 5.27
N ALA A 64 -9.14 25.52 6.06
CA ALA A 64 -7.72 25.57 5.70
C ALA A 64 -7.11 24.15 5.68
N PRO A 65 -6.03 23.89 4.91
CA PRO A 65 -5.35 22.60 4.88
C PRO A 65 -5.00 22.05 6.28
N GLU A 66 -4.69 22.95 7.21
CA GLU A 66 -4.36 22.69 8.61
C GLU A 66 -5.56 22.14 9.40
N GLU A 67 -6.77 22.66 9.14
CA GLU A 67 -8.01 22.26 9.81
C GLU A 67 -8.49 20.89 9.32
N VAL A 68 -8.35 20.65 8.01
CA VAL A 68 -8.60 19.33 7.41
C VAL A 68 -7.62 18.30 8.00
N ALA A 69 -6.33 18.63 8.11
CA ALA A 69 -5.34 17.77 8.74
C ALA A 69 -5.68 17.46 10.21
N ALA A 70 -6.19 18.44 10.96
CA ALA A 70 -6.63 18.24 12.35
C ALA A 70 -7.82 17.26 12.44
N ALA A 71 -8.80 17.37 11.54
CA ALA A 71 -9.95 16.46 11.51
C ALA A 71 -9.54 15.00 11.20
N TYR A 72 -8.57 14.79 10.30
CA TYR A 72 -8.01 13.46 10.03
C TYR A 72 -7.28 12.88 11.24
N ARG A 73 -6.46 13.68 11.94
CA ARG A 73 -5.74 13.26 13.17
C ARG A 73 -6.70 12.83 14.29
N ASP A 74 -7.75 13.61 14.53
CA ASP A 74 -8.73 13.31 15.59
C ASP A 74 -9.54 12.05 15.29
N THR A 75 -9.89 11.85 14.03
CA THR A 75 -10.61 10.66 13.58
C THR A 75 -9.72 9.42 13.70
N GLU A 76 -8.46 9.52 13.30
CA GLU A 76 -7.51 8.42 13.39
C GLU A 76 -7.18 8.04 14.83
N ALA A 77 -7.01 9.02 15.73
CA ALA A 77 -6.78 8.76 17.15
C ALA A 77 -7.94 7.94 17.77
N LYS A 78 -9.19 8.27 17.42
CA LYS A 78 -10.38 7.53 17.87
C LYS A 78 -10.45 6.13 17.27
N VAL A 79 -10.14 5.97 15.98
CA VAL A 79 -10.15 4.67 15.30
C VAL A 79 -9.05 3.76 15.86
N LYS A 80 -7.84 4.28 16.09
CA LYS A 80 -6.71 3.54 16.69
C LYS A 80 -6.99 3.15 18.15
N ALA A 81 -7.67 4.00 18.91
CA ALA A 81 -8.14 3.67 20.25
C ALA A 81 -9.21 2.57 20.24
N ALA A 82 -10.12 2.58 19.27
CA ALA A 82 -11.18 1.57 19.13
C ALA A 82 -10.69 0.22 18.59
N LEU A 83 -9.64 0.21 17.76
CA LEU A 83 -9.03 -1.00 17.19
C LEU A 83 -7.96 -1.64 18.08
N LYS A 84 -7.66 -1.05 19.25
CA LYS A 84 -6.63 -1.58 20.15
C LYS A 84 -7.10 -2.93 20.71
N THR A 85 -6.61 -4.02 20.12
CA THR A 85 -6.91 -5.37 20.56
C THR A 85 -6.46 -5.56 22.02
N PRO A 86 -7.29 -6.19 22.88
CA PRO A 86 -6.90 -6.47 24.26
C PRO A 86 -5.58 -7.25 24.31
N ALA A 87 -4.70 -6.88 25.24
CA ALA A 87 -3.45 -7.59 25.44
C ALA A 87 -3.72 -9.09 25.64
N PRO A 88 -2.97 -9.99 24.96
CA PRO A 88 -3.16 -11.42 25.13
C PRO A 88 -3.00 -11.78 26.61
N ARG A 89 -4.01 -12.47 27.14
CA ARG A 89 -4.03 -12.93 28.54
C ARG A 89 -2.78 -13.77 28.77
N ALA A 90 -1.88 -13.31 29.64
CA ALA A 90 -0.67 -14.04 30.00
C ALA A 90 -1.07 -15.48 30.38
N ALA A 91 -0.59 -16.45 29.60
CA ALA A 91 -0.85 -17.85 29.86
C ALA A 91 -0.23 -18.19 31.22
N GLY A 92 -1.08 -18.64 32.14
CA GLY A 92 -0.71 -18.90 33.53
C GLY A 92 0.48 -19.84 33.66
N GLU A 93 1.29 -19.60 34.69
CA GLU A 93 2.49 -20.34 35.04
C GLU A 93 2.17 -21.82 35.34
N GLY A 94 2.20 -22.65 34.30
CA GLY A 94 2.09 -24.10 34.41
C GLY A 94 3.43 -24.78 34.72
N SER A 95 3.37 -25.79 35.59
CA SER A 95 4.46 -26.68 36.02
C SER A 95 5.22 -27.31 34.84
N GLY A 96 6.55 -27.47 34.98
CA GLY A 96 7.48 -27.83 33.90
C GLY A 96 7.18 -29.14 33.15
N LEU A 97 6.49 -30.10 33.77
CA LEU A 97 6.05 -31.34 33.12
C LEU A 97 4.78 -31.14 32.27
N ALA A 98 3.87 -30.26 32.69
CA ALA A 98 2.71 -29.87 31.89
C ALA A 98 3.14 -29.07 30.66
N ARG A 99 4.20 -28.26 30.76
CA ARG A 99 4.79 -27.54 29.62
C ARG A 99 5.41 -28.47 28.58
N PHE A 100 5.96 -29.61 29.00
CA PHE A 100 6.58 -30.60 28.11
C PHE A 100 5.55 -31.40 27.30
N PHE A 101 4.45 -31.85 27.93
CA PHE A 101 3.35 -32.53 27.22
C PHE A 101 2.38 -31.56 26.51
N ALA A 102 2.31 -30.29 26.96
CA ALA A 102 1.56 -29.27 26.26
C ALA A 102 2.07 -29.06 24.84
N VAL A 103 3.38 -29.18 24.56
CA VAL A 103 3.93 -29.02 23.19
C VAL A 103 3.31 -29.98 22.17
N TYR A 104 2.99 -31.21 22.57
CA TYR A 104 2.35 -32.20 21.68
C TYR A 104 0.83 -31.96 21.53
N GLN A 105 0.22 -31.23 22.47
CA GLN A 105 -1.19 -30.83 22.44
C GLN A 105 -1.39 -29.36 22.09
N ASP A 106 -0.33 -28.62 21.76
CA ASP A 106 -0.42 -27.19 21.45
C ASP A 106 -0.70 -27.05 19.95
N PRO A 107 -1.96 -26.80 19.53
CA PRO A 107 -2.28 -26.61 18.12
C PRO A 107 -1.48 -25.47 17.50
N ARG A 108 -0.93 -24.54 18.30
CA ARG A 108 -0.10 -23.43 17.83
C ARG A 108 1.21 -23.91 17.21
N ALA A 109 1.83 -24.97 17.73
CA ALA A 109 3.06 -25.53 17.18
C ALA A 109 2.82 -26.12 15.78
N TYR A 110 1.75 -26.91 15.62
CA TYR A 110 1.34 -27.44 14.32
C TYR A 110 0.90 -26.34 13.34
N THR A 111 0.21 -25.31 13.84
CA THR A 111 -0.18 -24.16 13.00
C THR A 111 1.06 -23.39 12.54
N SER A 112 2.06 -23.21 13.41
CA SER A 112 3.34 -22.57 13.04
C SER A 112 4.11 -23.36 11.98
N LEU A 113 4.23 -24.68 12.14
CA LEU A 113 4.86 -25.55 11.14
C LEU A 113 4.12 -25.50 9.80
N PHE A 114 2.79 -25.51 9.85
CA PHE A 114 1.96 -25.36 8.66
C PHE A 114 2.17 -24.00 7.99
N TYR A 115 2.25 -22.90 8.76
CA TYR A 115 2.57 -21.58 8.24
C TYR A 115 3.97 -21.53 7.62
N MET A 116 5.00 -22.08 8.27
CA MET A 116 6.36 -22.13 7.72
C MET A 116 6.40 -22.87 6.38
N LEU A 117 5.72 -24.02 6.29
CA LEU A 117 5.62 -24.79 5.05
C LEU A 117 4.83 -24.03 3.98
N LEU A 118 3.75 -23.35 4.37
CA LEU A 118 2.94 -22.54 3.47
C LEU A 118 3.78 -21.38 2.91
N THR A 119 4.54 -20.67 3.74
CA THR A 119 5.43 -19.57 3.32
C THR A 119 6.49 -20.05 2.34
N LEU A 120 7.08 -21.23 2.56
CA LEU A 120 8.02 -21.83 1.62
C LEU A 120 7.33 -22.12 0.27
N ALA A 121 6.16 -22.76 0.30
CA ALA A 121 5.41 -23.09 -0.91
C ALA A 121 4.99 -21.84 -1.69
N THR A 122 4.48 -20.81 -1.03
CA THR A 122 4.14 -19.53 -1.67
C THR A 122 5.37 -18.84 -2.24
N GLY A 123 6.50 -18.85 -1.51
CA GLY A 123 7.77 -18.30 -1.97
C GLY A 123 8.27 -18.96 -3.27
N VAL A 124 8.18 -20.29 -3.38
CA VAL A 124 8.54 -21.03 -4.61
C VAL A 124 7.64 -20.64 -5.78
N VAL A 125 6.32 -20.54 -5.57
CA VAL A 125 5.37 -20.15 -6.60
C VAL A 125 5.68 -18.74 -7.11
N TYR A 126 5.86 -17.78 -6.21
CA TYR A 126 6.13 -16.38 -6.57
C TYR A 126 7.47 -16.21 -7.29
N PHE A 127 8.52 -16.84 -6.78
CA PHE A 127 9.83 -16.82 -7.41
C PHE A 127 9.78 -17.40 -8.83
N THR A 128 9.16 -18.57 -8.99
CA THR A 128 9.02 -19.22 -10.30
C THR A 128 8.25 -18.32 -11.26
N PHE A 129 7.12 -17.77 -10.81
CA PHE A 129 6.32 -16.85 -11.61
C PHE A 129 7.11 -15.63 -12.09
N VAL A 130 7.87 -14.97 -11.20
CA VAL A 130 8.68 -13.79 -11.53
C VAL A 130 9.80 -14.15 -12.51
N VAL A 131 10.56 -15.20 -12.22
CA VAL A 131 11.71 -15.59 -13.05
C VAL A 131 11.24 -16.00 -14.45
N THR A 132 10.17 -16.80 -14.54
CA THR A 132 9.59 -17.20 -15.83
C THR A 132 9.00 -16.00 -16.56
N GLY A 133 8.25 -15.14 -15.88
CA GLY A 133 7.60 -13.98 -16.50
C GLY A 133 8.59 -12.93 -17.00
N VAL A 134 9.65 -12.64 -16.25
CA VAL A 134 10.74 -11.73 -16.68
C VAL A 134 11.50 -12.35 -17.85
N SER A 135 11.82 -13.65 -17.80
CA SER A 135 12.55 -14.34 -18.88
C SER A 135 11.74 -14.36 -20.19
N LEU A 136 10.44 -14.66 -20.12
CA LEU A 136 9.53 -14.62 -21.27
C LEU A 136 9.36 -13.20 -21.80
N SER A 137 9.25 -12.21 -20.91
CA SER A 137 9.13 -10.80 -21.33
C SER A 137 10.38 -10.32 -22.05
N ALA A 138 11.58 -10.69 -21.58
CA ALA A 138 12.83 -10.39 -22.26
C ALA A 138 12.94 -11.11 -23.61
N GLY A 139 12.52 -12.38 -23.68
CA GLY A 139 12.49 -13.14 -24.94
C GLY A 139 11.50 -12.59 -25.97
N PHE A 140 10.34 -12.11 -25.50
CA PHE A 140 9.33 -11.50 -26.36
C PHE A 140 9.56 -10.01 -26.63
N ALA A 141 10.60 -9.39 -26.07
CA ALA A 141 10.84 -7.95 -26.23
C ALA A 141 10.97 -7.51 -27.71
N PHE A 142 11.49 -8.39 -28.58
CA PHE A 142 11.62 -8.14 -30.01
C PHE A 142 10.36 -8.49 -30.82
N LEU A 143 9.39 -9.17 -30.21
CA LEU A 143 8.14 -9.58 -30.83
C LEU A 143 7.06 -8.52 -30.61
N ILE A 144 6.15 -8.36 -31.58
CA ILE A 144 4.99 -7.46 -31.47
C ILE A 144 4.11 -7.83 -30.26
N ILE A 145 4.07 -9.13 -29.90
CA ILE A 145 3.34 -9.64 -28.74
C ILE A 145 4.05 -9.41 -27.39
N GLY A 146 5.28 -8.90 -27.38
CA GLY A 146 6.04 -8.70 -26.13
C GLY A 146 5.42 -7.67 -25.21
N ILE A 147 4.99 -6.54 -25.76
CA ILE A 147 4.36 -5.46 -24.99
C ILE A 147 3.07 -5.93 -24.30
N PRO A 148 2.07 -6.52 -25.00
CA PRO A 148 0.86 -6.98 -24.32
C PRO A 148 1.15 -8.09 -23.31
N PHE A 149 2.11 -8.98 -23.57
CA PHE A 149 2.53 -10.01 -22.61
C PHE A 149 3.14 -9.38 -21.35
N PHE A 150 4.06 -8.44 -21.50
CA PHE A 150 4.70 -7.75 -20.37
C PHE A 150 3.68 -7.01 -19.51
N LEU A 151 2.72 -6.30 -20.14
CA LEU A 151 1.65 -5.62 -19.42
C LEU A 151 0.76 -6.60 -18.66
N ALA A 152 0.40 -7.74 -19.27
CA ALA A 152 -0.35 -8.79 -18.60
C ALA A 152 0.44 -9.39 -17.42
N PHE A 153 1.73 -9.66 -17.60
CA PHE A 153 2.62 -10.16 -16.56
C PHE A 153 2.69 -9.20 -15.36
N ILE A 154 2.97 -7.92 -15.59
CA ILE A 154 3.00 -6.91 -14.52
C ILE A 154 1.63 -6.75 -13.85
N GLY A 155 0.55 -6.79 -14.63
CA GLY A 155 -0.82 -6.76 -14.11
C GLY A 155 -1.08 -7.90 -13.12
N ILE A 156 -0.75 -9.13 -13.51
CA ILE A 156 -0.91 -10.33 -12.66
C ILE A 156 0.02 -10.23 -11.44
N ALA A 157 1.28 -9.83 -11.61
CA ALA A 157 2.22 -9.66 -10.50
C ALA A 157 1.68 -8.68 -9.43
N ARG A 158 1.08 -7.57 -9.86
CA ARG A 158 0.44 -6.59 -8.96
C ARG A 158 -0.78 -7.15 -8.26
N VAL A 159 -1.60 -7.95 -8.93
CA VAL A 159 -2.76 -8.63 -8.30
C VAL A 159 -2.31 -9.60 -7.21
N ILE A 160 -1.26 -10.38 -7.49
CA ILE A 160 -0.66 -11.31 -6.51
C ILE A 160 -0.16 -10.52 -5.29
N ALA A 161 0.64 -9.47 -5.51
CA ALA A 161 1.18 -8.64 -4.43
C ALA A 161 0.08 -7.94 -3.60
N LEU A 162 -1.03 -7.55 -4.23
CA LEU A 162 -2.18 -6.98 -3.50
C LEU A 162 -2.87 -8.04 -2.63
N GLY A 163 -3.05 -9.26 -3.14
CA GLY A 163 -3.60 -10.37 -2.38
C GLY A 163 -2.75 -10.70 -1.15
N GLU A 164 -1.44 -10.64 -1.30
CA GLU A 164 -0.49 -10.86 -0.22
C GLU A 164 -0.48 -9.73 0.81
N GLY A 165 -0.51 -8.47 0.36
CA GLY A 165 -0.66 -7.32 1.25
C GLY A 165 -1.94 -7.39 2.09
N ARG A 166 -3.04 -7.89 1.53
CA ARG A 166 -4.28 -8.12 2.28
C ARG A 166 -4.21 -9.30 3.25
N LEU A 167 -3.50 -10.37 2.89
CA LEU A 167 -3.28 -11.49 3.79
C LEU A 167 -2.44 -11.05 5.00
N LEU A 168 -1.38 -10.27 4.75
CA LEU A 168 -0.54 -9.69 5.79
C LEU A 168 -1.36 -8.71 6.65
N GLU A 169 -2.10 -7.77 6.06
CA GLU A 169 -2.99 -6.86 6.80
C GLU A 169 -3.97 -7.60 7.71
N ALA A 170 -4.55 -8.71 7.24
CA ALA A 170 -5.43 -9.55 8.04
C ALA A 170 -4.72 -10.26 9.21
N MET A 171 -3.42 -10.56 9.07
CA MET A 171 -2.63 -11.26 10.08
C MET A 171 -1.95 -10.32 11.09
N THR A 172 -1.38 -9.19 10.65
CA THR A 172 -0.73 -8.20 11.55
C THR A 172 -1.71 -7.17 12.11
N GLY A 173 -2.88 -6.99 11.50
CA GLY A 173 -3.86 -5.96 11.90
C GLY A 173 -3.39 -4.52 11.62
N GLU A 174 -2.26 -4.36 10.94
CA GLU A 174 -1.71 -3.08 10.53
C GLU A 174 -2.33 -2.70 9.17
N ARG A 175 -3.15 -1.65 9.17
CA ARG A 175 -3.91 -1.22 7.99
C ARG A 175 -2.94 -0.77 6.89
N MET A 176 -3.06 -1.36 5.71
CA MET A 176 -2.33 -0.89 4.54
C MET A 176 -3.11 0.25 3.85
N PRO A 177 -2.46 1.22 3.19
CA PRO A 177 -3.15 2.31 2.51
C PRO A 177 -4.14 1.74 1.49
N ARG A 178 -5.40 2.18 1.56
CA ARG A 178 -6.52 1.51 0.88
C ARG A 178 -6.60 1.85 -0.60
N ARG A 179 -6.01 2.98 -1.00
CA ARG A 179 -6.16 3.51 -2.36
C ARG A 179 -4.84 3.49 -3.14
N PRO A 180 -4.85 3.02 -4.40
CA PRO A 180 -3.71 3.20 -5.30
C PRO A 180 -3.45 4.69 -5.53
N LEU A 181 -2.19 5.09 -5.70
CA LEU A 181 -1.80 6.45 -6.10
C LEU A 181 -2.62 6.91 -7.32
N HIS A 182 -3.07 8.15 -7.31
CA HIS A 182 -3.94 8.70 -8.36
C HIS A 182 -3.25 8.56 -9.72
N PRO A 183 -3.90 7.96 -10.74
CA PRO A 183 -3.41 8.05 -12.10
C PRO A 183 -3.48 9.53 -12.46
N GLY A 184 -2.33 10.17 -12.66
CA GLY A 184 -2.25 11.58 -13.03
C GLY A 184 -2.97 11.90 -14.36
N ALA A 185 -2.70 13.08 -14.90
CA ALA A 185 -3.33 13.57 -16.13
C ALA A 185 -3.39 12.51 -17.27
N PRO A 186 -4.43 12.53 -18.12
CA PRO A 186 -4.63 11.54 -19.17
C PRO A 186 -3.43 11.48 -20.12
N ALA A 187 -2.53 10.52 -19.87
CA ALA A 187 -1.31 10.33 -20.63
C ALA A 187 -1.54 9.38 -21.82
N SER A 188 -0.85 9.66 -22.93
CA SER A 188 -0.82 8.81 -24.14
C SER A 188 -0.41 7.37 -23.80
N TRP A 189 -0.95 6.39 -24.52
CA TRP A 189 -0.68 4.95 -24.31
C TRP A 189 0.82 4.62 -24.20
N TRP A 190 1.65 5.19 -25.08
CA TRP A 190 3.10 5.00 -25.06
C TRP A 190 3.78 5.64 -23.85
N SER A 191 3.31 6.82 -23.42
CA SER A 191 3.82 7.47 -22.21
C SER A 191 3.43 6.71 -20.94
N ARG A 192 2.28 6.02 -20.91
CA ARG A 192 1.89 5.14 -19.81
C ARG A 192 2.81 3.91 -19.72
N ILE A 193 3.15 3.30 -20.85
CA ILE A 193 4.08 2.16 -20.88
C ILE A 193 5.48 2.60 -20.41
N GLY A 194 5.97 3.73 -20.92
CA GLY A 194 7.26 4.29 -20.50
C GLY A 194 7.30 4.62 -19.00
N ALA A 195 6.25 5.27 -18.49
CA ALA A 195 6.10 5.58 -17.07
C ALA A 195 6.05 4.30 -16.22
N MET A 196 5.36 3.25 -16.67
CA MET A 196 5.26 1.99 -15.94
C MET A 196 6.58 1.21 -15.86
N LEU A 197 7.42 1.32 -16.90
CA LEU A 197 8.77 0.75 -16.94
C LEU A 197 9.78 1.52 -16.07
N THR A 198 9.62 2.85 -15.96
CA THR A 198 10.45 3.68 -15.06
C THR A 198 9.91 3.76 -13.64
N ASP A 199 8.68 3.29 -13.40
CA ASP A 199 8.06 3.24 -12.09
C ASP A 199 8.81 2.29 -11.15
N VAL A 200 9.41 2.86 -10.10
CA VAL A 200 10.12 2.14 -9.04
C VAL A 200 9.23 1.06 -8.43
N ARG A 201 7.91 1.30 -8.36
CA ARG A 201 6.96 0.35 -7.76
C ARG A 201 6.89 -0.97 -8.52
N THR A 202 7.03 -0.94 -9.86
CA THR A 202 7.04 -2.15 -10.68
C THR A 202 8.24 -3.02 -10.29
N TRP A 203 9.40 -2.42 -10.15
CA TRP A 203 10.64 -3.11 -9.77
C TRP A 203 10.62 -3.59 -8.32
N THR A 204 10.11 -2.79 -7.38
CA THR A 204 10.01 -3.21 -5.98
C THR A 204 9.03 -4.36 -5.80
N THR A 205 7.95 -4.41 -6.57
CA THR A 205 6.99 -5.54 -6.55
C THR A 205 7.66 -6.83 -7.02
N LEU A 206 8.41 -6.77 -8.14
CA LEU A 206 9.14 -7.94 -8.64
C LEU A 206 10.24 -8.37 -7.68
N LEU A 207 10.98 -7.42 -7.12
CA LEU A 207 12.02 -7.69 -6.12
C LEU A 207 11.42 -8.34 -4.87
N TYR A 208 10.28 -7.85 -4.40
CA TYR A 208 9.56 -8.44 -3.27
C TYR A 208 9.19 -9.90 -3.54
N LEU A 209 8.56 -10.19 -4.68
CA LEU A 209 8.19 -11.56 -5.07
C LEU A 209 9.42 -12.46 -5.28
N LEU A 210 10.53 -11.91 -5.76
CA LEU A 210 11.82 -12.61 -5.90
C LEU A 210 12.42 -12.97 -4.53
N LEU A 211 12.36 -12.05 -3.56
CA LEU A 211 12.89 -12.23 -2.21
C LEU A 211 12.01 -13.13 -1.33
N MET A 212 10.77 -13.37 -1.74
CA MET A 212 9.83 -14.22 -1.00
C MET A 212 10.34 -15.68 -0.86
N LEU A 213 11.06 -16.20 -1.86
CA LEU A 213 11.71 -17.52 -1.76
C LEU A 213 12.85 -17.57 -0.73
N PRO A 214 13.90 -16.72 -0.78
CA PRO A 214 14.95 -16.77 0.24
C PRO A 214 14.41 -16.49 1.64
N LEU A 215 13.42 -15.59 1.78
CA LEU A 215 12.71 -15.39 3.05
C LEU A 215 12.01 -16.67 3.52
N GLY A 216 11.22 -17.32 2.65
CA GLY A 216 10.54 -18.58 2.97
C GLY A 216 11.49 -19.71 3.34
N ILE A 217 12.65 -19.80 2.69
CA ILE A 217 13.72 -20.74 3.07
C ILE A 217 14.23 -20.43 4.47
N ILE A 218 14.60 -19.17 4.75
CA ILE A 218 15.11 -18.76 6.06
C ILE A 218 14.08 -19.09 7.15
N TYR A 219 12.82 -18.67 6.97
CA TYR A 219 11.73 -18.95 7.90
C TYR A 219 11.45 -20.44 8.10
N PHE A 220 11.70 -21.28 7.10
CA PHE A 220 11.53 -22.72 7.23
C PHE A 220 12.71 -23.37 7.96
N THR A 221 13.92 -22.84 7.78
CA THR A 221 15.17 -23.47 8.26
C THR A 221 15.64 -23.02 9.64
N VAL A 222 15.32 -21.80 10.06
CA VAL A 222 15.80 -21.16 11.31
C VAL A 222 14.65 -21.04 12.29
#